data_AF-A0A1M6W9V9-F1
#
_entry.id   AF-A0A1M6W9V9-F1
#
_cell.length_a   1.000
_cell.length_b   1.000
_cell.length_c   1.000
_cell.angle_alpha   90.00
_cell.angle_beta   90.00
_cell.angle_gamma   90.00
#
_symmetry.space_group_name_H-M   'P 1'
#
loop_
_entity.id
_entity.type
_entity.pdbx_description
1 polymer ?
#
loop_
_entity_poly.entity_id
_entity_poly.type
_entity_poly.pdbx_seq_one_letter_code
_entity_poly.pdbx_strand_id
1 'polypeptide(L)'
;MDIKKIITAGAGVALVSMMAACSDDPSSPTQPSGDPVATSSAGVGGLSSANTAVPTSSSAGNSVLVSSSSLSETDEPQMACSEIMYNSAGGSALEWVEIYIAGGSDMDNMVNYALHLSGDVDFTFPAEPLKKGEYVVVTNDETLFKSTYPTFAGRVFGGMTGKMVNEGGVVNVKVRGEGDVTCAFSSEPPWPSLADGKGRSLVYTGGIAAQSVSWCASAAPNGNPGVGNDACIEAVNTVRINEVKPSALGAAGYEASWIELYNAGTVDVDVSGWTLYVKLRDDTLTVNAGVVPAGGYLVLDGATAFSKELVVSDQGGEIYLYGLAEGQESSIWIPAGTGVSGTVDVADGSIAQGPLAEATPGAANSALKLGSVYIDEIHYHPNEKGLLPFEFLELVNATAAPITLYSTTAKKGWKVEGVNIEFGPNDVIPANGRILLIPATLEDVNVPGYGPDLVRSSYGVPADVQIFTYSGKLSNRGETIAVKEPYSTSKDKSGATKYFYVWHDATLYSDAWAGLTDADGAGFSLHRTNVTTMGYGPSAWKAAEPTVGK
;
A
#
# COMPACT_ATOMS: atom_id res chain seq x y z
N MET A 1 17.47 32.24 -35.68
CA MET A 1 16.52 31.26 -36.25
C MET A 1 16.88 29.92 -35.61
N ASP A 2 16.37 29.59 -34.41
CA ASP A 2 14.96 29.33 -34.05
C ASP A 2 14.54 27.99 -34.70
N ILE A 3 14.18 26.89 -34.01
CA ILE A 3 12.99 26.64 -33.16
C ILE A 3 13.21 25.27 -32.44
N LYS A 4 13.40 25.20 -31.10
CA LYS A 4 12.49 24.68 -30.05
C LYS A 4 11.28 23.81 -30.46
N LYS A 5 11.11 22.63 -29.84
CA LYS A 5 9.94 22.21 -29.00
C LYS A 5 9.88 20.68 -28.79
N ILE A 6 9.88 20.21 -27.52
CA ILE A 6 8.76 19.59 -26.76
C ILE A 6 8.56 18.13 -27.22
N ILE A 7 8.73 17.09 -26.40
CA ILE A 7 7.97 16.72 -25.20
C ILE A 7 8.90 16.08 -24.15
N THR A 8 8.90 16.62 -22.94
CA THR A 8 9.36 15.93 -21.72
C THR A 8 8.30 16.28 -20.68
N ALA A 9 7.24 15.49 -20.65
CA ALA A 9 6.38 15.33 -19.49
C ALA A 9 6.92 14.06 -18.81
N GLY A 10 7.36 14.07 -17.56
CA GLY A 10 6.65 14.67 -16.44
C GLY A 10 5.60 13.70 -15.90
N ALA A 11 5.91 12.40 -15.86
CA ALA A 11 5.20 11.45 -15.01
C ALA A 11 5.91 11.45 -13.66
N GLY A 12 5.35 12.18 -12.70
CA GLY A 12 5.68 11.96 -11.30
C GLY A 12 5.21 10.56 -10.96
N VAL A 13 6.15 9.67 -10.66
CA VAL A 13 5.85 8.33 -10.16
C VAL A 13 5.08 8.52 -8.86
N ALA A 14 3.78 8.23 -8.86
CA ALA A 14 3.05 7.93 -7.65
C ALA A 14 3.59 6.57 -7.18
N LEU A 15 4.74 6.61 -6.51
CA LEU A 15 5.14 5.51 -5.65
C LEU A 15 3.99 5.39 -4.66
N VAL A 16 3.28 4.25 -4.65
CA VAL A 16 2.94 3.69 -3.35
C VAL A 16 4.28 3.48 -2.71
N SER A 17 4.72 4.49 -1.97
CA SER A 17 5.69 4.31 -0.92
C SER A 17 5.03 3.30 -0.01
N MET A 18 5.33 2.02 -0.25
CA MET A 18 5.11 0.97 0.72
C MET A 18 5.84 1.43 1.95
N MET A 19 5.10 2.02 2.88
CA MET A 19 5.51 2.51 4.20
C MET A 19 7.01 2.44 4.44
N ALA A 20 7.82 3.22 3.74
CA ALA A 20 9.24 2.88 3.71
C ALA A 20 9.80 3.21 5.10
N ALA A 21 10.19 2.20 5.89
CA ALA A 21 10.82 2.45 7.20
C ALA A 21 12.12 3.27 7.00
N CYS A 22 12.65 3.20 5.78
CA CYS A 22 13.82 3.92 5.31
C CYS A 22 13.55 4.46 3.90
N SER A 23 13.97 5.69 3.58
CA SER A 23 14.01 6.13 2.17
C SER A 23 15.35 5.78 1.56
N ASP A 24 15.37 4.84 0.60
CA ASP A 24 16.51 4.65 -0.29
C ASP A 24 16.34 5.64 -1.46
N ASP A 25 17.15 6.72 -1.49
CA ASP A 25 17.15 7.67 -2.62
C ASP A 25 17.81 7.02 -3.85
N PRO A 26 17.24 7.14 -5.07
CA PRO A 26 17.77 6.44 -6.24
C PRO A 26 19.02 7.13 -6.79
N SER A 27 20.15 6.43 -6.73
CA SER A 27 21.27 6.63 -7.64
C SER A 27 21.80 5.28 -8.15
N SER A 28 21.51 4.94 -9.42
CA SER A 28 22.05 3.77 -10.14
C SER A 28 23.53 3.96 -10.55
N PRO A 29 24.24 3.00 -11.20
CA PRO A 29 23.95 1.58 -11.49
C PRO A 29 25.13 0.59 -11.26
N THR A 30 24.87 -0.73 -11.28
CA THR A 30 25.46 -1.78 -12.18
C THR A 30 25.45 -3.19 -11.57
N GLN A 31 24.87 -4.15 -12.32
CA GLN A 31 24.92 -5.60 -12.11
C GLN A 31 26.22 -6.21 -12.69
N PRO A 32 26.58 -7.43 -12.25
CA PRO A 32 26.97 -8.46 -13.20
C PRO A 32 26.21 -9.78 -13.04
N SER A 33 25.87 -10.31 -14.21
CA SER A 33 25.18 -11.55 -14.57
C SER A 33 25.91 -12.85 -14.21
N GLY A 34 25.14 -13.91 -13.93
CA GLY A 34 25.60 -15.30 -13.93
C GLY A 34 24.52 -16.26 -14.45
N ASP A 35 24.86 -17.04 -15.48
CA ASP A 35 24.03 -17.98 -16.24
C ASP A 35 23.55 -19.24 -15.45
N PRO A 36 22.52 -19.95 -15.94
CA PRO A 36 21.82 -21.01 -15.21
C PRO A 36 22.41 -22.41 -15.43
N VAL A 37 22.21 -23.30 -14.46
CA VAL A 37 22.50 -24.74 -14.57
C VAL A 37 21.19 -25.54 -14.50
N ALA A 38 21.03 -26.43 -15.47
CA ALA A 38 19.89 -27.30 -15.70
C ALA A 38 19.96 -28.65 -14.94
N THR A 39 18.90 -29.44 -15.12
CA THR A 39 18.68 -30.88 -14.81
C THR A 39 17.98 -31.16 -13.45
N SER A 40 17.02 -32.07 -13.29
CA SER A 40 16.38 -33.07 -14.16
C SER A 40 15.07 -33.59 -13.50
N SER A 41 14.22 -34.19 -14.32
CA SER A 41 12.92 -34.81 -14.04
C SER A 41 12.95 -36.19 -13.36
N ALA A 42 11.94 -36.49 -12.53
CA ALA A 42 11.17 -37.74 -12.39
C ALA A 42 10.47 -37.74 -11.00
N GLY A 43 9.24 -38.20 -10.75
CA GLY A 43 8.20 -38.85 -11.51
C GLY A 43 7.16 -39.46 -10.54
N VAL A 44 5.87 -39.28 -10.87
CA VAL A 44 4.71 -40.16 -10.63
C VAL A 44 4.22 -40.48 -9.20
N GLY A 45 2.94 -40.18 -8.95
CA GLY A 45 2.08 -40.90 -7.99
C GLY A 45 0.71 -40.26 -7.83
N GLY A 46 -0.31 -40.78 -8.52
CA GLY A 46 -1.71 -40.29 -8.44
C GLY A 46 -2.58 -41.00 -7.41
N LEU A 47 -3.70 -40.37 -7.02
CA LEU A 47 -5.10 -40.84 -7.12
C LEU A 47 -6.05 -40.29 -6.02
N SER A 48 -7.29 -40.04 -6.46
CA SER A 48 -8.59 -39.93 -5.74
C SER A 48 -8.78 -38.77 -4.75
N SER A 49 -9.70 -37.82 -4.94
CA SER A 49 -11.17 -37.85 -5.12
C SER A 49 -11.96 -38.44 -3.95
N ALA A 50 -12.45 -37.58 -3.06
CA ALA A 50 -13.67 -37.83 -2.27
C ALA A 50 -14.31 -36.52 -1.77
N ASN A 51 -15.56 -36.30 -2.21
CA ASN A 51 -16.53 -35.34 -1.68
C ASN A 51 -16.92 -35.68 -0.23
N THR A 52 -17.05 -34.67 0.64
CA THR A 52 -18.12 -34.63 1.67
C THR A 52 -18.39 -33.20 2.14
N ALA A 53 -19.68 -32.96 2.42
CA ALA A 53 -20.35 -31.68 2.64
C ALA A 53 -19.92 -30.88 3.90
N VAL A 54 -20.08 -29.55 3.78
CA VAL A 54 -19.89 -28.52 4.80
C VAL A 54 -21.25 -28.12 5.40
N PRO A 55 -21.37 -27.86 6.72
CA PRO A 55 -22.45 -27.05 7.26
C PRO A 55 -21.99 -25.60 7.45
N THR A 56 -22.85 -24.68 7.00
CA THR A 56 -22.74 -23.22 7.06
C THR A 56 -22.83 -22.66 8.48
N SER A 57 -21.98 -21.69 8.82
CA SER A 57 -22.24 -20.74 9.90
C SER A 57 -21.90 -19.31 9.46
N SER A 58 -22.93 -18.47 9.44
CA SER A 58 -22.92 -17.03 9.20
C SER A 58 -22.23 -16.26 10.33
N SER A 59 -21.30 -15.35 10.00
CA SER A 59 -20.94 -14.22 10.86
C SER A 59 -21.43 -12.92 10.21
N ALA A 60 -22.04 -12.08 11.03
CA ALA A 60 -22.61 -10.80 10.65
C ALA A 60 -21.49 -9.80 10.33
N GLY A 61 -21.39 -9.40 9.06
CA GLY A 61 -20.66 -8.21 8.65
C GLY A 61 -21.60 -7.01 8.63
N ASN A 62 -21.39 -6.05 9.53
CA ASN A 62 -21.69 -4.66 9.15
C ASN A 62 -20.75 -4.36 7.97
N SER A 63 -21.29 -4.06 6.79
CA SER A 63 -20.49 -3.71 5.61
C SER A 63 -19.82 -2.36 5.86
N VAL A 64 -18.54 -2.42 6.25
CA VAL A 64 -17.67 -1.25 6.46
C VAL A 64 -16.93 -0.87 5.17
N LEU A 65 -16.81 -1.83 4.24
CA LEU A 65 -16.40 -1.60 2.86
C LEU A 65 -17.62 -1.54 1.95
N VAL A 66 -17.63 -0.52 1.08
CA VAL A 66 -18.25 -0.58 -0.24
C VAL A 66 -17.27 -1.45 -1.04
N SER A 67 -17.64 -2.68 -1.36
CA SER A 67 -16.78 -3.49 -2.25
C SER A 67 -16.53 -2.69 -3.54
N SER A 68 -15.51 -2.99 -4.34
CA SER A 68 -15.56 -2.61 -5.76
C SER A 68 -16.75 -3.25 -6.50
N SER A 69 -17.56 -4.08 -5.84
CA SER A 69 -18.90 -4.52 -6.25
C SER A 69 -20.06 -3.73 -5.58
N SER A 70 -19.72 -2.80 -4.70
CA SER A 70 -20.41 -1.62 -4.17
C SER A 70 -20.89 -0.58 -5.16
N LEU A 71 -20.82 -0.92 -6.44
CA LEU A 71 -20.87 0.01 -7.54
C LEU A 71 -22.22 0.68 -7.57
N SER A 72 -22.22 2.01 -7.47
CA SER A 72 -23.40 2.77 -7.82
C SER A 72 -23.71 2.53 -9.29
N GLU A 73 -24.99 2.40 -9.63
CA GLU A 73 -25.48 2.63 -11.00
C GLU A 73 -25.42 4.14 -11.27
N THR A 74 -24.21 4.69 -11.25
CA THR A 74 -23.88 6.05 -11.67
C THR A 74 -23.82 6.11 -13.20
N ASP A 75 -24.01 7.32 -13.74
CA ASP A 75 -23.86 7.57 -15.18
C ASP A 75 -22.39 7.49 -15.67
N GLU A 76 -21.42 7.26 -14.77
CA GLU A 76 -19.99 7.18 -15.08
C GLU A 76 -19.44 5.75 -14.87
N PRO A 77 -18.57 5.26 -15.77
CA PRO A 77 -18.00 3.91 -15.72
C PRO A 77 -17.01 3.77 -14.55
N GLN A 78 -17.16 2.70 -13.77
CA GLN A 78 -16.28 2.38 -12.64
C GLN A 78 -15.36 1.22 -13.01
N MET A 79 -14.07 1.51 -13.16
CA MET A 79 -13.04 0.55 -13.55
C MET A 79 -12.59 -0.30 -12.37
N ALA A 80 -12.15 -1.52 -12.66
CA ALA A 80 -11.50 -2.42 -11.72
C ALA A 80 -10.37 -3.19 -12.43
N CYS A 81 -9.41 -3.68 -11.63
CA CYS A 81 -8.46 -4.70 -12.06
C CYS A 81 -8.84 -6.03 -11.44
N SER A 82 -8.91 -7.08 -12.25
CA SER A 82 -9.23 -8.44 -11.81
C SER A 82 -7.98 -9.28 -11.59
N GLU A 83 -6.93 -9.08 -12.38
CA GLU A 83 -5.76 -9.95 -12.35
C GLU A 83 -4.50 -9.21 -12.85
N ILE A 84 -3.36 -9.44 -12.18
CA ILE A 84 -2.05 -8.87 -12.52
C ILE A 84 -1.02 -9.99 -12.63
N MET A 85 -0.38 -10.11 -13.79
CA MET A 85 0.84 -10.90 -13.97
C MET A 85 2.04 -9.95 -13.98
N TYR A 86 2.67 -9.79 -12.81
CA TYR A 86 3.95 -9.12 -12.65
C TYR A 86 5.04 -10.17 -12.44
N ASN A 87 6.28 -9.87 -12.83
CA ASN A 87 7.42 -10.77 -12.68
C ASN A 87 7.12 -12.24 -13.06
N SER A 88 6.68 -12.51 -14.30
CA SER A 88 6.34 -13.89 -14.69
C SER A 88 7.52 -14.85 -14.57
N ALA A 89 7.27 -16.17 -14.56
CA ALA A 89 8.33 -17.19 -14.49
C ALA A 89 9.36 -17.12 -15.65
N GLY A 90 8.98 -16.53 -16.80
CA GLY A 90 9.88 -16.25 -17.92
C GLY A 90 10.57 -14.87 -17.84
N GLY A 91 10.47 -14.19 -16.69
CA GLY A 91 10.84 -12.79 -16.48
C GLY A 91 9.79 -11.81 -17.00
N SER A 92 10.16 -10.54 -17.08
CA SER A 92 9.28 -9.45 -17.54
C SER A 92 8.89 -9.52 -19.02
N ALA A 93 9.19 -10.60 -19.74
CA ALA A 93 8.79 -10.74 -21.14
C ALA A 93 7.28 -10.95 -21.29
N LEU A 94 6.61 -11.53 -20.29
CA LEU A 94 5.16 -11.69 -20.24
C LEU A 94 4.61 -11.00 -18.99
N GLU A 95 4.38 -9.69 -19.08
CA GLU A 95 3.66 -8.93 -18.07
C GLU A 95 2.31 -8.50 -18.66
N TRP A 96 1.27 -8.59 -17.85
CA TRP A 96 -0.05 -8.15 -18.27
C TRP A 96 -0.91 -7.76 -17.08
N VAL A 97 -1.84 -6.84 -17.34
CA VAL A 97 -2.90 -6.46 -16.42
C VAL A 97 -4.25 -6.70 -17.07
N GLU A 98 -5.18 -7.25 -16.31
CA GLU A 98 -6.57 -7.38 -16.72
C GLU A 98 -7.43 -6.34 -16.02
N ILE A 99 -8.22 -5.62 -16.82
CA ILE A 99 -9.13 -4.59 -16.35
C ILE A 99 -10.53 -4.80 -16.93
N TYR A 100 -11.52 -4.23 -16.26
CA TYR A 100 -12.90 -4.21 -16.73
C TYR A 100 -13.67 -3.04 -16.14
N ILE A 101 -14.81 -2.72 -16.73
CA ILE A 101 -15.81 -1.85 -16.10
C ILE A 101 -16.59 -2.72 -15.11
N ALA A 102 -16.31 -2.56 -13.83
CA ALA A 102 -17.01 -3.27 -12.77
C ALA A 102 -18.44 -2.74 -12.62
N GLY A 103 -18.63 -1.42 -12.68
CA GLY A 103 -19.92 -0.76 -12.47
C GLY A 103 -20.14 0.53 -13.25
N GLY A 104 -21.26 1.20 -13.00
CA GLY A 104 -21.68 2.35 -13.80
C GLY A 104 -22.12 1.98 -15.21
N SER A 105 -21.89 2.88 -16.18
CA SER A 105 -22.30 2.76 -17.58
C SER A 105 -21.26 2.07 -18.48
N ASP A 106 -21.69 1.61 -19.66
CA ASP A 106 -20.76 1.26 -20.75
C ASP A 106 -19.96 2.50 -21.20
N MET A 107 -18.75 2.27 -21.73
CA MET A 107 -18.04 3.29 -22.50
C MET A 107 -18.33 3.11 -23.98
N ASP A 108 -18.99 4.09 -24.60
CA ASP A 108 -19.17 4.11 -26.06
C ASP A 108 -17.85 4.30 -26.82
N ASN A 109 -16.86 4.95 -26.18
CA ASN A 109 -15.54 5.22 -26.76
C ASN A 109 -14.51 5.50 -25.66
N MET A 110 -13.57 4.58 -25.44
CA MET A 110 -12.54 4.67 -24.39
C MET A 110 -11.71 5.98 -24.44
N VAL A 111 -11.46 6.56 -25.62
CA VAL A 111 -10.72 7.82 -25.75
C VAL A 111 -11.51 9.02 -25.22
N ASN A 112 -12.83 9.04 -25.39
CA ASN A 112 -13.67 10.13 -24.88
C ASN A 112 -13.74 10.14 -23.35
N TYR A 113 -13.64 8.96 -22.75
CA TYR A 113 -13.50 8.77 -21.31
C TYR A 113 -12.05 8.87 -20.84
N ALA A 114 -11.11 9.23 -21.72
CA ALA A 114 -9.68 9.30 -21.42
C ALA A 114 -9.13 8.04 -20.73
N LEU A 115 -9.64 6.84 -21.08
CA LEU A 115 -9.20 5.61 -20.46
C LEU A 115 -7.71 5.36 -20.78
N HIS A 116 -6.89 5.21 -19.74
CA HIS A 116 -5.47 4.88 -19.85
C HIS A 116 -4.96 4.13 -18.63
N LEU A 117 -3.84 3.43 -18.80
CA LEU A 117 -3.01 2.95 -17.70
C LEU A 117 -1.91 3.96 -17.42
N SER A 118 -1.58 4.15 -16.14
CA SER A 118 -0.41 4.91 -15.67
C SER A 118 0.18 4.29 -14.39
N GLY A 119 1.30 4.82 -13.89
CA GLY A 119 2.03 4.27 -12.74
C GLY A 119 3.31 3.60 -13.20
N ASP A 120 3.47 2.31 -12.90
CA ASP A 120 4.60 1.48 -13.36
C ASP A 120 4.53 1.17 -14.86
N VAL A 121 3.31 1.20 -15.42
CA VAL A 121 3.04 0.95 -16.83
C VAL A 121 2.17 2.05 -17.41
N ASP A 122 2.40 2.35 -18.69
CA ASP A 122 1.63 3.33 -19.45
C ASP A 122 1.01 2.66 -20.68
N PHE A 123 -0.28 2.93 -20.89
CA PHE A 123 -1.01 2.49 -22.07
C PHE A 123 -2.21 3.40 -22.35
N THR A 124 -2.39 3.83 -23.60
CA THR A 124 -3.58 4.59 -24.03
C THR A 124 -4.49 3.72 -24.86
N PHE A 125 -5.75 3.60 -24.45
CA PHE A 125 -6.72 2.74 -25.14
C PHE A 125 -7.20 3.38 -26.45
N PRO A 126 -7.53 2.55 -27.47
CA PRO A 126 -7.99 3.05 -28.76
C PRO A 126 -9.44 3.58 -28.69
N ALA A 127 -9.87 4.26 -29.76
CA ALA A 127 -11.22 4.81 -29.90
C ALA A 127 -12.28 3.73 -30.19
N GLU A 128 -12.46 2.81 -29.26
CA GLU A 128 -13.38 1.67 -29.32
C GLU A 128 -14.32 1.65 -28.10
N PRO A 129 -15.51 1.02 -28.22
CA PRO A 129 -16.38 0.82 -27.06
C PRO A 129 -15.84 -0.25 -26.12
N LEU A 130 -16.16 -0.13 -24.84
CA LEU A 130 -15.94 -1.12 -23.78
C LEU A 130 -17.22 -1.29 -22.98
N LYS A 131 -17.73 -2.53 -22.87
CA LYS A 131 -18.97 -2.80 -22.13
C LYS A 131 -18.72 -3.11 -20.67
N LYS A 132 -19.69 -2.83 -19.82
CA LYS A 132 -19.73 -3.29 -18.44
C LYS A 132 -19.57 -4.81 -18.37
N GLY A 133 -18.66 -5.26 -17.51
CA GLY A 133 -18.30 -6.68 -17.35
C GLY A 133 -17.47 -7.28 -18.49
N GLU A 134 -17.08 -6.50 -19.51
CA GLU A 134 -16.12 -6.96 -20.51
C GLU A 134 -14.69 -6.85 -19.97
N TYR A 135 -13.99 -7.98 -19.89
CA TYR A 135 -12.58 -8.05 -19.52
C TYR A 135 -11.67 -7.72 -20.69
N VAL A 136 -10.66 -6.90 -20.41
CA VAL A 136 -9.63 -6.49 -21.36
C VAL A 136 -8.26 -6.73 -20.74
N VAL A 137 -7.39 -7.41 -21.49
CA VAL A 137 -5.99 -7.59 -21.11
C VAL A 137 -5.12 -6.57 -21.83
N VAL A 138 -4.23 -5.91 -21.09
CA VAL A 138 -3.14 -5.10 -21.67
C VAL A 138 -1.83 -5.79 -21.32
N THR A 139 -1.00 -6.04 -22.34
CA THR A 139 0.25 -6.80 -22.21
C THR A 139 1.40 -6.11 -22.93
N ASN A 140 2.61 -6.38 -22.47
CA ASN A 140 3.82 -5.90 -23.11
C ASN A 140 4.11 -6.62 -24.45
N ASP A 141 3.82 -7.91 -24.57
CA ASP A 141 3.99 -8.71 -25.79
C ASP A 141 2.73 -9.53 -26.12
N GLU A 142 1.92 -9.01 -27.04
CA GLU A 142 0.68 -9.65 -27.50
C GLU A 142 0.92 -11.00 -28.18
N THR A 143 2.05 -11.17 -28.87
CA THR A 143 2.37 -12.43 -29.55
C THR A 143 2.71 -13.51 -28.53
N LEU A 144 3.54 -13.17 -27.55
CA LEU A 144 3.88 -14.06 -26.45
C LEU A 144 2.62 -14.41 -25.64
N PHE A 145 1.80 -13.41 -25.29
CA PHE A 145 0.54 -13.62 -24.58
C PHE A 145 -0.37 -14.63 -25.31
N LYS A 146 -0.64 -14.41 -26.61
CA LYS A 146 -1.47 -15.33 -27.41
C LYS A 146 -0.88 -16.74 -27.54
N SER A 147 0.45 -16.86 -27.51
CA SER A 147 1.12 -18.16 -27.51
C SER A 147 1.00 -18.89 -26.17
N THR A 148 1.01 -18.14 -25.06
CA THR A 148 0.82 -18.66 -23.70
C THR A 148 -0.62 -19.06 -23.44
N TYR A 149 -1.59 -18.25 -23.91
CA TYR A 149 -3.02 -18.47 -23.73
C TYR A 149 -3.73 -18.69 -25.08
N PRO A 150 -3.50 -19.83 -25.77
CA PRO A 150 -4.02 -20.08 -27.13
C PRO A 150 -5.55 -20.22 -27.18
N THR A 151 -6.20 -20.42 -26.03
CA THR A 151 -7.66 -20.50 -25.90
C THR A 151 -8.31 -19.20 -25.44
N PHE A 152 -7.52 -18.14 -25.18
CA PHE A 152 -8.05 -16.84 -24.80
C PHE A 152 -8.85 -16.24 -25.97
N ALA A 153 -10.12 -15.92 -25.69
CA ALA A 153 -11.05 -15.35 -26.67
C ALA A 153 -11.43 -13.90 -26.36
N GLY A 154 -10.87 -13.31 -25.30
CA GLY A 154 -11.12 -11.94 -24.89
C GLY A 154 -10.37 -10.90 -25.73
N ARG A 155 -10.52 -9.63 -25.35
CA ARG A 155 -9.80 -8.52 -25.97
C ARG A 155 -8.41 -8.41 -25.35
N VAL A 156 -7.37 -8.37 -26.18
CA VAL A 156 -5.99 -8.13 -25.76
C VAL A 156 -5.39 -6.97 -26.53
N PHE A 157 -4.74 -6.06 -25.82
CA PHE A 157 -3.95 -4.97 -26.38
C PHE A 157 -2.47 -5.18 -26.07
N GLY A 158 -1.64 -5.20 -27.10
CA GLY A 158 -0.18 -5.15 -26.95
C GLY A 158 0.37 -3.73 -26.82
N GLY A 159 1.66 -3.63 -26.47
CA GLY A 159 2.37 -2.35 -26.46
C GLY A 159 2.26 -1.59 -25.14
N MET A 160 1.96 -2.28 -24.04
CA MET A 160 2.14 -1.74 -22.69
C MET A 160 3.59 -1.29 -22.52
N THR A 161 3.79 -0.01 -22.21
CA THR A 161 5.13 0.55 -21.96
C THR A 161 5.36 0.71 -20.46
N GLY A 162 6.61 0.94 -20.05
CA GLY A 162 7.00 0.87 -18.65
C GLY A 162 7.39 -0.56 -18.24
N LYS A 163 7.43 -0.82 -16.94
CA LYS A 163 7.76 -2.13 -16.35
C LYS A 163 7.12 -2.21 -14.97
N MET A 164 6.39 -3.28 -14.71
CA MET A 164 5.96 -3.60 -13.35
C MET A 164 7.21 -3.99 -12.54
N VAL A 165 7.69 -3.11 -11.67
CA VAL A 165 8.95 -3.38 -10.95
C VAL A 165 8.72 -4.49 -9.94
N ASN A 166 9.62 -5.49 -9.93
CA ASN A 166 9.42 -6.71 -9.15
C ASN A 166 9.29 -6.42 -7.65
N GLU A 167 10.02 -5.42 -7.15
CA GLU A 167 9.99 -4.94 -5.77
C GLU A 167 8.59 -4.42 -5.37
N GLY A 168 7.79 -4.03 -6.35
CA GLY A 168 6.40 -3.62 -6.21
C GLY A 168 6.14 -2.20 -6.67
N GLY A 169 4.88 -1.95 -7.01
CA GLY A 169 4.44 -0.69 -7.60
C GLY A 169 2.93 -0.67 -7.78
N VAL A 170 2.48 0.15 -8.73
CA VAL A 170 1.05 0.31 -9.01
C VAL A 170 0.74 0.34 -10.49
N VAL A 171 -0.41 -0.23 -10.83
CA VAL A 171 -1.12 0.04 -12.09
C VAL A 171 -2.35 0.87 -11.77
N ASN A 172 -2.33 2.13 -12.22
CA ASN A 172 -3.49 3.00 -12.16
C ASN A 172 -4.30 2.84 -13.44
N VAL A 173 -5.58 2.47 -13.30
CA VAL A 173 -6.55 2.53 -14.38
C VAL A 173 -7.28 3.85 -14.25
N LYS A 174 -7.05 4.74 -15.21
CA LYS A 174 -7.50 6.12 -15.17
C LYS A 174 -8.57 6.38 -16.20
N VAL A 175 -9.64 7.05 -15.80
CA VAL A 175 -10.73 7.56 -16.62
C VAL A 175 -10.97 9.03 -16.29
N ARG A 176 -11.70 9.72 -17.15
CA ARG A 176 -12.17 11.07 -16.87
C ARG A 176 -13.36 11.01 -15.92
N GLY A 177 -13.30 11.80 -14.84
CA GLY A 177 -14.35 11.87 -13.83
C GLY A 177 -14.14 10.85 -12.72
N GLU A 178 -15.23 10.40 -12.10
CA GLU A 178 -15.22 9.29 -11.15
C GLU A 178 -15.09 7.97 -11.92
N GLY A 179 -14.31 7.02 -11.40
CA GLY A 179 -14.20 5.71 -12.06
C GLY A 179 -12.83 5.05 -12.07
N ASP A 180 -11.78 5.72 -11.59
CA ASP A 180 -10.42 5.18 -11.55
C ASP A 180 -10.27 3.90 -10.70
N VAL A 181 -9.15 3.21 -10.78
CA VAL A 181 -8.72 2.27 -9.73
C VAL A 181 -7.20 2.24 -9.63
N THR A 182 -6.67 2.15 -8.43
CA THR A 182 -5.24 1.92 -8.19
C THR A 182 -5.02 0.50 -7.70
N CYS A 183 -4.24 -0.26 -8.46
CA CYS A 183 -4.01 -1.68 -8.22
C CYS A 183 -2.54 -1.86 -7.86
N ALA A 184 -2.26 -2.21 -6.61
CA ALA A 184 -0.89 -2.38 -6.14
C ALA A 184 -0.42 -3.83 -6.29
N PHE A 185 0.90 -4.03 -6.28
CA PHE A 185 1.54 -5.34 -6.22
C PHE A 185 2.93 -5.23 -5.58
N SER A 186 3.47 -6.33 -5.07
CA SER A 186 4.84 -6.41 -4.52
C SER A 186 5.37 -7.84 -4.52
N SER A 187 6.68 -8.00 -4.62
CA SER A 187 7.37 -9.25 -4.25
C SER A 187 7.47 -9.45 -2.73
N GLU A 188 7.26 -8.40 -1.95
CA GLU A 188 7.45 -8.44 -0.50
C GLU A 188 6.18 -8.93 0.20
N PRO A 189 6.27 -9.91 1.13
CA PRO A 189 5.13 -10.28 1.96
C PRO A 189 4.48 -9.05 2.63
N PRO A 190 3.17 -9.08 2.90
CA PRO A 190 2.27 -10.23 2.78
C PRO A 190 1.69 -10.41 1.37
N TRP A 191 2.23 -9.73 0.35
CA TRP A 191 1.87 -10.05 -1.02
C TRP A 191 2.26 -11.51 -1.33
N PRO A 192 1.41 -12.28 -2.05
CA PRO A 192 1.67 -13.69 -2.31
C PRO A 192 2.96 -13.91 -3.11
N SER A 193 4.00 -14.52 -2.53
CA SER A 193 5.26 -14.76 -3.25
C SER A 193 5.09 -15.68 -4.46
N LEU A 194 4.04 -16.50 -4.45
CA LEU A 194 3.64 -17.34 -5.57
C LEU A 194 3.33 -16.54 -6.84
N ALA A 195 2.92 -15.28 -6.70
CA ALA A 195 2.71 -14.37 -7.82
C ALA A 195 3.99 -13.64 -8.25
N ASP A 196 5.10 -13.81 -7.52
CA ASP A 196 6.38 -13.16 -7.77
C ASP A 196 7.39 -14.16 -8.35
N GLY A 197 7.58 -14.18 -9.68
CA GLY A 197 8.61 -15.00 -10.33
C GLY A 197 8.30 -16.49 -10.42
N LYS A 198 7.23 -16.95 -9.76
CA LYS A 198 6.87 -18.37 -9.62
C LYS A 198 5.73 -18.79 -10.55
N GLY A 199 5.39 -17.93 -11.51
CA GLY A 199 4.49 -18.25 -12.62
C GLY A 199 3.04 -18.31 -12.20
N ARG A 200 2.60 -17.52 -11.22
CA ARG A 200 1.19 -17.25 -10.97
C ARG A 200 0.98 -15.74 -11.01
N SER A 201 -0.25 -15.32 -11.22
CA SER A 201 -0.71 -13.94 -11.16
C SER A 201 -1.28 -13.63 -9.78
N LEU A 202 -1.42 -12.34 -9.48
CA LEU A 202 -2.31 -11.84 -8.43
C LEU A 202 -3.73 -11.82 -8.96
N VAL A 203 -4.64 -12.44 -8.24
CA VAL A 203 -6.09 -12.40 -8.49
C VAL A 203 -6.71 -11.50 -7.43
N TYR A 204 -7.54 -10.56 -7.86
CA TYR A 204 -8.27 -9.68 -6.97
C TYR A 204 -9.44 -10.43 -6.31
N THR A 205 -9.53 -10.35 -4.98
CA THR A 205 -10.50 -11.11 -4.16
C THR A 205 -11.61 -10.24 -3.56
N GLY A 206 -11.58 -8.93 -3.82
CA GLY A 206 -12.48 -7.95 -3.22
C GLY A 206 -11.77 -7.04 -2.22
N GLY A 207 -12.41 -5.94 -1.84
CA GLY A 207 -11.84 -4.93 -0.94
C GLY A 207 -11.11 -3.80 -1.68
N ILE A 208 -10.07 -3.24 -1.08
CA ILE A 208 -9.34 -2.08 -1.64
C ILE A 208 -8.16 -2.59 -2.48
N ALA A 209 -8.18 -2.39 -3.80
CA ALA A 209 -7.18 -2.94 -4.73
C ALA A 209 -5.73 -2.44 -4.49
N ALA A 210 -5.55 -1.37 -3.70
CA ALA A 210 -4.24 -0.91 -3.26
C ALA A 210 -3.66 -1.71 -2.07
N GLN A 211 -4.44 -2.61 -1.47
CA GLN A 211 -4.06 -3.38 -0.29
C GLN A 211 -3.78 -4.85 -0.63
N SER A 212 -2.70 -5.40 -0.09
CA SER A 212 -2.31 -6.81 -0.26
C SER A 212 -3.39 -7.81 0.16
N VAL A 213 -4.21 -7.48 1.17
CA VAL A 213 -5.32 -8.35 1.63
C VAL A 213 -6.41 -8.57 0.57
N SER A 214 -6.45 -7.71 -0.44
CA SER A 214 -7.40 -7.77 -1.56
C SER A 214 -6.90 -8.62 -2.72
N TRP A 215 -5.75 -9.28 -2.56
CA TRP A 215 -5.12 -10.08 -3.59
C TRP A 215 -4.69 -11.45 -3.06
N CYS A 216 -4.74 -12.44 -3.94
CA CYS A 216 -4.25 -13.79 -3.69
C CYS A 216 -3.44 -14.28 -4.89
N ALA A 217 -2.65 -15.35 -4.72
CA ALA A 217 -2.05 -16.02 -5.87
C ALA A 217 -3.11 -16.85 -6.62
N SER A 218 -3.13 -16.76 -7.95
CA SER A 218 -4.02 -17.57 -8.80
C SER A 218 -3.82 -19.07 -8.57
N ALA A 219 -4.92 -19.81 -8.50
CA ALA A 219 -4.93 -21.29 -8.47
C ALA A 219 -4.42 -21.88 -9.78
N ALA A 220 -4.66 -21.20 -10.90
CA ALA A 220 -4.16 -21.61 -12.20
C ALA A 220 -2.69 -21.21 -12.35
N PRO A 221 -1.79 -22.14 -12.72
CA PRO A 221 -0.45 -21.77 -13.17
C PRO A 221 -0.55 -20.82 -14.38
N ASN A 222 0.23 -19.76 -14.34
CA ASN A 222 0.25 -18.62 -15.25
C ASN A 222 -1.03 -17.78 -15.26
N GLY A 223 -1.92 -17.90 -14.28
CA GLY A 223 -3.15 -17.10 -14.25
C GLY A 223 -4.23 -17.58 -15.20
N ASN A 224 -5.38 -16.91 -15.19
CA ASN A 224 -6.56 -17.31 -15.97
C ASN A 224 -7.27 -16.09 -16.61
N PRO A 225 -6.58 -15.36 -17.51
CA PRO A 225 -7.12 -14.14 -18.08
C PRO A 225 -8.42 -14.39 -18.87
N GLY A 226 -9.34 -13.45 -18.76
CA GLY A 226 -10.59 -13.30 -19.51
C GLY A 226 -11.79 -13.96 -18.85
N VAL A 227 -11.62 -14.53 -17.65
CA VAL A 227 -12.67 -15.30 -16.95
C VAL A 227 -13.29 -14.48 -15.82
N GLY A 228 -12.46 -13.84 -14.99
CA GLY A 228 -12.89 -13.11 -13.80
C GLY A 228 -13.35 -14.02 -12.67
N ASN A 229 -13.32 -13.50 -11.43
CA ASN A 229 -13.57 -14.26 -10.20
C ASN A 229 -12.71 -15.53 -10.11
N ASP A 230 -11.44 -15.42 -10.50
CA ASP A 230 -10.54 -16.56 -10.56
C ASP A 230 -10.32 -17.18 -9.19
N ALA A 231 -10.14 -18.49 -9.19
CA ALA A 231 -9.88 -19.21 -7.96
C ALA A 231 -8.50 -18.82 -7.42
N CYS A 232 -8.42 -18.56 -6.13
CA CYS A 232 -7.16 -18.44 -5.39
C CYS A 232 -6.59 -19.81 -5.08
N ILE A 233 -5.27 -19.89 -4.91
CA ILE A 233 -4.73 -20.93 -4.03
C ILE A 233 -5.37 -20.72 -2.66
N GLU A 234 -6.01 -21.77 -2.14
CA GLU A 234 -6.53 -21.80 -0.77
C GLU A 234 -5.45 -21.29 0.18
N ALA A 235 -5.68 -20.12 0.75
CA ALA A 235 -4.70 -19.44 1.59
C ALA A 235 -4.50 -20.27 2.86
N VAL A 236 -3.44 -21.07 2.87
CA VAL A 236 -2.98 -21.84 4.03
C VAL A 236 -2.27 -20.97 5.07
N ASN A 237 -2.28 -19.64 4.89
CA ASN A 237 -1.64 -18.74 5.83
C ASN A 237 -2.63 -18.06 6.77
N THR A 238 -2.76 -18.62 7.96
CA THR A 238 -3.51 -18.03 9.07
C THR A 238 -2.60 -17.38 10.10
N VAL A 239 -1.28 -17.58 9.99
CA VAL A 239 -0.30 -17.08 10.95
C VAL A 239 0.34 -15.79 10.43
N ARG A 240 0.31 -14.74 11.25
CA ARG A 240 0.97 -13.46 10.97
C ARG A 240 1.92 -13.05 12.07
N ILE A 241 2.88 -12.20 11.73
CA ILE A 241 3.63 -11.44 12.73
C ILE A 241 2.67 -10.44 13.38
N ASN A 242 2.52 -10.53 14.70
CA ASN A 242 1.53 -9.78 15.47
C ASN A 242 2.14 -8.58 16.17
N GLU A 243 3.23 -8.80 16.91
CA GLU A 243 3.98 -7.77 17.63
C GLU A 243 5.48 -8.03 17.53
N VAL A 244 6.27 -6.95 17.51
CA VAL A 244 7.72 -7.00 17.56
C VAL A 244 8.23 -5.97 18.55
N LYS A 245 9.03 -6.44 19.51
CA LYS A 245 9.76 -5.59 20.43
C LYS A 245 11.23 -5.47 19.99
N PRO A 246 11.69 -4.27 19.62
CA PRO A 246 13.11 -4.00 19.43
C PRO A 246 13.91 -4.28 20.71
N SER A 247 15.13 -4.78 20.52
CA SER A 247 16.09 -4.87 21.62
C SER A 247 16.38 -3.49 22.17
N ALA A 248 16.38 -3.35 23.48
CA ALA A 248 16.66 -2.09 24.16
C ALA A 248 17.83 -2.23 25.13
N LEU A 249 18.69 -1.22 25.15
CA LEU A 249 19.70 -1.08 26.20
C LEU A 249 19.06 -0.37 27.40
N GLY A 250 18.78 -1.10 28.48
CA GLY A 250 18.23 -0.56 29.72
C GLY A 250 19.29 -0.31 30.80
N ALA A 251 18.90 0.37 31.89
CA ALA A 251 19.77 0.58 33.06
C ALA A 251 20.16 -0.72 33.78
N ALA A 252 19.42 -1.82 33.52
CA ALA A 252 19.64 -3.15 34.09
C ALA A 252 20.38 -4.13 33.13
N GLY A 253 20.76 -3.69 31.93
CA GLY A 253 21.35 -4.55 30.90
C GLY A 253 20.57 -4.53 29.58
N TYR A 254 20.91 -5.48 28.70
CA TYR A 254 20.27 -5.66 27.41
C TYR A 254 18.95 -6.43 27.57
N GLU A 255 17.84 -5.83 27.16
CA GLU A 255 16.56 -6.54 26.99
C GLU A 255 16.57 -7.19 25.60
N ALA A 256 16.46 -8.52 25.55
CA ALA A 256 16.40 -9.25 24.29
C ALA A 256 15.13 -8.86 23.51
N SER A 257 15.24 -8.86 22.17
CA SER A 257 14.06 -8.72 21.31
C SER A 257 13.10 -9.88 21.55
N TRP A 258 11.83 -9.67 21.21
CA TRP A 258 10.89 -10.77 21.03
C TRP A 258 9.97 -10.46 19.87
N ILE A 259 9.42 -11.52 19.29
CA ILE A 259 8.40 -11.43 18.25
C ILE A 259 7.23 -12.30 18.66
N GLU A 260 6.03 -11.81 18.40
CA GLU A 260 4.81 -12.56 18.62
C GLU A 260 4.16 -12.93 17.30
N LEU A 261 3.68 -14.15 17.22
CA LEU A 261 2.85 -14.63 16.11
C LEU A 261 1.40 -14.75 16.57
N TYR A 262 0.46 -14.44 15.69
CA TYR A 262 -0.97 -14.63 15.88
C TYR A 262 -1.52 -15.56 14.80
N ASN A 263 -2.35 -16.52 15.19
CA ASN A 263 -3.05 -17.42 14.28
C ASN A 263 -4.53 -17.08 14.22
N ALA A 264 -4.96 -16.44 13.13
CA ALA A 264 -6.37 -16.10 12.88
C ALA A 264 -7.23 -17.32 12.49
N GLY A 265 -6.61 -18.50 12.35
CA GLY A 265 -7.25 -19.72 11.91
C GLY A 265 -7.95 -20.48 13.04
N THR A 266 -8.69 -21.52 12.65
CA THR A 266 -9.46 -22.37 13.57
C THR A 266 -8.72 -23.65 13.99
N VAL A 267 -7.46 -23.80 13.58
CA VAL A 267 -6.61 -24.96 13.88
C VAL A 267 -5.25 -24.47 14.33
N ASP A 268 -4.66 -25.16 15.31
CA ASP A 268 -3.30 -24.92 15.79
C ASP A 268 -2.29 -25.09 14.65
N VAL A 269 -1.32 -24.19 14.54
CA VAL A 269 -0.28 -24.22 13.50
C VAL A 269 1.08 -24.43 14.14
N ASP A 270 1.76 -25.52 13.76
CA ASP A 270 3.15 -25.75 14.11
C ASP A 270 4.07 -24.87 13.24
N VAL A 271 4.79 -23.97 13.89
CA VAL A 271 5.73 -23.03 13.27
C VAL A 271 7.19 -23.47 13.41
N SER A 272 7.43 -24.69 13.91
CA SER A 272 8.77 -25.27 13.99
C SER A 272 9.41 -25.33 12.60
N GLY A 273 10.62 -24.78 12.46
CA GLY A 273 11.32 -24.73 11.18
C GLY A 273 10.92 -23.57 10.26
N TRP A 274 9.92 -22.77 10.62
CA TRP A 274 9.60 -21.53 9.88
C TRP A 274 10.79 -20.57 9.94
N THR A 275 10.93 -19.73 8.93
CA THR A 275 12.05 -18.80 8.82
C THR A 275 11.64 -17.35 8.96
N LEU A 276 12.49 -16.57 9.61
CA LEU A 276 12.33 -15.15 9.83
C LEU A 276 13.48 -14.41 9.14
N TYR A 277 13.19 -13.57 8.16
CA TYR A 277 14.16 -12.72 7.49
C TYR A 277 14.07 -11.29 8.04
N VAL A 278 15.18 -10.79 8.60
CA VAL A 278 15.30 -9.42 9.11
C VAL A 278 16.05 -8.59 8.07
N LYS A 279 15.32 -7.80 7.27
CA LYS A 279 15.84 -7.11 6.08
C LYS A 279 16.99 -6.16 6.41
N LEU A 280 16.84 -5.38 7.47
CA LEU A 280 17.87 -4.40 7.87
C LEU A 280 19.23 -5.06 8.18
N ARG A 281 19.22 -6.30 8.66
CA ARG A 281 20.42 -7.08 8.97
C ARG A 281 20.88 -7.96 7.82
N ASP A 282 20.05 -8.11 6.79
CA ASP A 282 20.23 -9.10 5.72
C ASP A 282 20.47 -10.50 6.32
N ASP A 283 19.61 -10.91 7.25
CA ASP A 283 19.84 -12.09 8.08
C ASP A 283 18.59 -12.95 8.25
N THR A 284 18.75 -14.26 8.09
CA THR A 284 17.66 -15.25 8.24
C THR A 284 17.86 -16.11 9.48
N LEU A 285 16.79 -16.27 10.25
CA LEU A 285 16.70 -17.10 11.46
C LEU A 285 15.66 -18.21 11.25
N THR A 286 15.78 -19.30 11.99
CA THR A 286 14.81 -20.40 11.96
C THR A 286 14.18 -20.54 13.34
N VAL A 287 12.86 -20.65 13.41
CA VAL A 287 12.12 -20.94 14.64
C VAL A 287 12.47 -22.36 15.09
N ASN A 288 13.01 -22.49 16.31
CA ASN A 288 13.48 -23.78 16.83
C ASN A 288 12.32 -24.76 17.01
N ALA A 289 11.25 -24.31 17.69
CA ALA A 289 10.01 -25.04 17.87
C ALA A 289 8.90 -24.09 18.34
N GLY A 290 7.65 -24.39 18.02
CA GLY A 290 6.51 -23.66 18.55
C GLY A 290 5.20 -24.00 17.87
N VAL A 291 4.09 -23.89 18.60
CA VAL A 291 2.75 -24.04 18.06
C VAL A 291 1.97 -22.77 18.38
N VAL A 292 1.37 -22.16 17.37
CA VAL A 292 0.47 -21.01 17.53
C VAL A 292 -0.96 -21.54 17.63
N PRO A 293 -1.62 -21.48 18.79
CA PRO A 293 -2.96 -22.02 18.96
C PRO A 293 -3.97 -21.35 18.02
N ALA A 294 -5.03 -22.05 17.64
CA ALA A 294 -6.16 -21.47 16.91
C ALA A 294 -6.73 -20.23 17.63
N GLY A 295 -6.81 -19.09 16.93
CA GLY A 295 -7.23 -17.81 17.52
C GLY A 295 -6.30 -17.30 18.63
N GLY A 296 -5.08 -17.85 18.73
CA GLY A 296 -4.15 -17.62 19.82
C GLY A 296 -2.83 -17.00 19.39
N TYR A 297 -1.98 -16.76 20.39
CA TYR A 297 -0.71 -16.07 20.27
C TYR A 297 0.45 -16.97 20.67
N LEU A 298 1.61 -16.74 20.06
CA LEU A 298 2.88 -17.36 20.44
C LEU A 298 3.96 -16.29 20.54
N VAL A 299 4.44 -16.03 21.75
CA VAL A 299 5.58 -15.15 22.01
C VAL A 299 6.88 -15.94 21.87
N LEU A 300 7.73 -15.53 20.93
CA LEU A 300 9.04 -16.10 20.67
C LEU A 300 10.12 -15.17 21.24
N ASP A 301 10.77 -15.65 22.31
CA ASP A 301 11.91 -14.98 22.92
C ASP A 301 13.10 -14.93 21.95
N GLY A 302 13.63 -13.74 21.68
CA GLY A 302 14.67 -13.54 20.68
C GLY A 302 15.99 -14.20 21.02
N ALA A 303 16.29 -14.45 22.29
CA ALA A 303 17.54 -15.10 22.69
C ALA A 303 17.49 -16.63 22.54
N THR A 304 16.31 -17.24 22.64
CA THR A 304 16.19 -18.71 22.81
C THR A 304 15.28 -19.40 21.79
N ALA A 305 14.36 -18.68 21.15
CA ALA A 305 13.36 -19.29 20.26
C ALA A 305 13.87 -19.55 18.83
N PHE A 306 15.07 -19.07 18.49
CA PHE A 306 15.61 -19.12 17.13
C PHE A 306 16.95 -19.84 17.05
N SER A 307 17.35 -20.22 15.83
CA SER A 307 18.64 -20.86 15.52
C SER A 307 19.87 -20.02 15.89
N LYS A 308 19.67 -18.72 16.13
CA LYS A 308 20.63 -17.74 16.66
C LYS A 308 19.85 -16.60 17.31
N GLU A 309 20.51 -15.74 18.06
CA GLU A 309 19.85 -14.60 18.70
C GLU A 309 19.21 -13.63 17.68
N LEU A 310 17.91 -13.40 17.84
CA LEU A 310 17.18 -12.34 17.18
C LEU A 310 17.52 -11.01 17.88
N VAL A 311 18.06 -10.09 17.08
CA VAL A 311 18.28 -8.70 17.47
C VAL A 311 17.55 -7.83 16.47
N VAL A 312 16.51 -7.16 16.95
CA VAL A 312 15.76 -6.13 16.23
C VAL A 312 16.28 -4.79 16.72
N SER A 313 16.80 -3.97 15.81
CA SER A 313 17.33 -2.64 16.12
C SER A 313 16.19 -1.65 16.36
N ASP A 314 16.44 -0.64 17.19
CA ASP A 314 15.59 0.55 17.32
C ASP A 314 15.59 1.44 16.07
N GLN A 315 16.37 1.10 15.04
CA GLN A 315 16.25 1.70 13.70
C GLN A 315 15.01 1.21 12.94
N GLY A 316 14.32 0.19 13.46
CA GLY A 316 13.15 -0.40 12.81
C GLY A 316 13.53 -1.27 11.62
N GLY A 317 12.72 -1.24 10.57
CA GLY A 317 12.89 -2.01 9.34
C GLY A 317 11.81 -3.05 9.12
N GLU A 318 12.02 -3.91 8.14
CA GLU A 318 11.07 -4.92 7.71
C GLU A 318 11.49 -6.30 8.21
N ILE A 319 10.50 -7.05 8.71
CA ILE A 319 10.66 -8.46 9.07
C ILE A 319 9.65 -9.27 8.28
N TYR A 320 10.14 -10.35 7.67
CA TYR A 320 9.33 -11.30 6.91
C TYR A 320 9.37 -12.67 7.58
N LEU A 321 8.24 -13.34 7.60
CA LEU A 321 8.04 -14.69 8.11
C LEU A 321 7.63 -15.59 6.95
N TYR A 322 8.31 -16.73 6.80
CA TYR A 322 8.02 -17.74 5.79
C TYR A 322 7.78 -19.09 6.46
N GLY A 323 6.63 -19.69 6.17
CA GLY A 323 6.29 -21.05 6.56
C GLY A 323 6.97 -22.10 5.68
N LEU A 324 6.67 -23.36 5.98
CA LEU A 324 7.26 -24.50 5.25
C LEU A 324 6.58 -24.74 3.90
N ALA A 325 5.32 -24.33 3.76
CA ALA A 325 4.62 -24.35 2.49
C ALA A 325 4.72 -22.98 1.81
N GLU A 326 4.92 -23.00 0.50
CA GLU A 326 4.99 -21.79 -0.31
C GLU A 326 3.66 -21.01 -0.26
N GLY A 327 3.72 -19.67 -0.15
CA GLY A 327 2.55 -18.83 0.10
C GLY A 327 2.15 -18.72 1.58
N GLN A 328 2.84 -19.41 2.50
CA GLN A 328 2.72 -19.13 3.94
C GLN A 328 3.65 -17.99 4.33
N GLU A 329 3.24 -16.75 4.05
CA GLU A 329 4.07 -15.57 4.26
C GLU A 329 3.37 -14.45 5.03
N SER A 330 4.10 -13.82 5.94
CA SER A 330 3.67 -12.60 6.64
C SER A 330 4.82 -11.62 6.68
N SER A 331 4.52 -10.33 6.85
CA SER A 331 5.51 -9.34 7.22
C SER A 331 4.99 -8.35 8.24
N ILE A 332 5.90 -7.56 8.77
CA ILE A 332 5.60 -6.34 9.50
C ILE A 332 6.66 -5.29 9.20
N TRP A 333 6.20 -4.05 9.08
CA TRP A 333 7.03 -2.86 8.99
C TRP A 333 7.14 -2.23 10.37
N ILE A 334 8.38 -2.08 10.84
CA ILE A 334 8.69 -1.60 12.19
C ILE A 334 9.22 -0.17 12.05
N PRO A 335 8.49 0.84 12.51
CA PRO A 335 9.01 2.19 12.58
C PRO A 335 10.19 2.27 13.53
N ALA A 336 11.09 3.23 13.30
CA ALA A 336 12.19 3.45 14.21
C ALA A 336 11.67 3.86 15.60
N GLY A 337 12.37 3.41 16.64
CA GLY A 337 12.04 3.67 18.04
C GLY A 337 12.29 2.45 18.93
N THR A 338 12.20 2.68 20.23
CA THR A 338 12.39 1.66 21.27
C THR A 338 11.08 1.04 21.76
N GLY A 339 9.95 1.55 21.25
CA GLY A 339 8.61 1.03 21.50
C GLY A 339 8.36 -0.30 20.79
N VAL A 340 7.30 -1.00 21.21
CA VAL A 340 6.81 -2.17 20.48
C VAL A 340 6.08 -1.71 19.21
N SER A 341 6.18 -2.48 18.14
CA SER A 341 5.38 -2.30 16.92
C SER A 341 4.48 -3.52 16.74
N GLY A 342 3.35 -3.35 16.07
CA GLY A 342 2.41 -4.44 15.88
C GLY A 342 1.38 -4.16 14.82
N THR A 343 0.51 -5.13 14.60
CA THR A 343 -0.60 -5.06 13.66
C THR A 343 -1.94 -4.86 14.36
N VAL A 344 -2.89 -4.20 13.73
CA VAL A 344 -4.26 -4.02 14.26
C VAL A 344 -5.25 -4.30 13.14
N ASP A 345 -6.23 -5.17 13.41
CA ASP A 345 -7.34 -5.41 12.48
C ASP A 345 -8.20 -4.15 12.39
N VAL A 346 -8.42 -3.68 11.17
CA VAL A 346 -9.17 -2.48 10.89
C VAL A 346 -10.61 -2.86 10.52
N ALA A 347 -11.55 -1.97 10.81
CA ALA A 347 -12.98 -2.22 10.55
C ALA A 347 -13.29 -2.51 9.06
N ASP A 348 -12.45 -2.02 8.15
CA ASP A 348 -12.54 -2.27 6.71
C ASP A 348 -11.92 -3.62 6.29
N GLY A 349 -11.53 -4.49 7.23
CA GLY A 349 -10.93 -5.78 6.95
C GLY A 349 -9.45 -5.73 6.60
N SER A 350 -8.86 -4.53 6.49
CA SER A 350 -7.43 -4.36 6.32
C SER A 350 -6.67 -4.58 7.64
N ILE A 351 -5.34 -4.70 7.53
CA ILE A 351 -4.45 -4.78 8.68
C ILE A 351 -3.61 -3.52 8.70
N ALA A 352 -3.80 -2.71 9.74
CA ALA A 352 -2.93 -1.57 10.04
C ALA A 352 -1.67 -2.05 10.76
N GLN A 353 -0.59 -1.29 10.62
CA GLN A 353 0.69 -1.59 11.27
C GLN A 353 1.36 -0.29 11.70
N GLY A 354 2.16 -0.36 12.77
CA GLY A 354 2.87 0.80 13.29
C GLY A 354 3.31 0.60 14.76
N PRO A 355 3.74 1.68 15.43
CA PRO A 355 4.07 1.61 16.85
C PRO A 355 2.80 1.36 17.66
N LEU A 356 2.86 0.47 18.64
CA LEU A 356 1.76 0.24 19.58
C LEU A 356 1.86 1.19 20.78
N ALA A 357 0.71 1.52 21.37
CA ALA A 357 0.67 2.32 22.60
C ALA A 357 1.35 1.60 23.76
N GLU A 358 1.10 0.30 23.88
CA GLU A 358 1.65 -0.59 24.90
C GLU A 358 1.99 -1.96 24.30
N ALA A 359 2.96 -2.66 24.90
CA ALA A 359 3.27 -4.05 24.54
C ALA A 359 2.22 -4.99 25.14
N THR A 360 1.75 -5.97 24.36
CA THR A 360 0.66 -6.87 24.76
C THR A 360 0.99 -8.36 24.53
N PRO A 361 2.16 -8.85 25.00
CA PRO A 361 2.56 -10.24 24.76
C PRO A 361 1.55 -11.25 25.35
N GLY A 362 1.09 -12.16 24.50
CA GLY A 362 0.13 -13.21 24.75
C GLY A 362 -1.33 -12.76 24.65
N ALA A 363 -1.61 -11.55 24.17
CA ALA A 363 -2.93 -10.94 24.17
C ALA A 363 -3.21 -10.12 22.90
N ALA A 364 -4.44 -9.62 22.78
CA ALA A 364 -4.79 -8.72 21.68
C ALA A 364 -4.02 -7.40 21.78
N ASN A 365 -3.57 -6.92 20.62
CA ASN A 365 -2.76 -5.71 20.50
C ASN A 365 -3.48 -4.50 21.08
N SER A 366 -2.70 -3.61 21.70
CA SER A 366 -3.16 -2.26 22.01
C SER A 366 -3.43 -1.45 20.73
N ALA A 367 -4.02 -0.26 20.88
CA ALA A 367 -4.18 0.63 19.73
C ALA A 367 -2.82 1.11 19.20
N LEU A 368 -2.76 1.45 17.91
CA LEU A 368 -1.59 2.13 17.35
C LEU A 368 -1.38 3.47 18.06
N LYS A 369 -0.14 3.76 18.42
CA LYS A 369 0.27 4.96 19.14
C LYS A 369 0.24 6.16 18.22
N LEU A 370 -0.66 7.11 18.50
CA LEU A 370 -0.64 8.41 17.84
C LEU A 370 0.50 9.27 18.42
N GLY A 371 1.26 9.92 17.54
CA GLY A 371 2.35 10.84 17.86
C GLY A 371 1.87 12.27 18.11
N SER A 372 2.83 13.19 18.15
CA SER A 372 2.59 14.61 18.43
C SER A 372 2.03 15.43 17.27
N VAL A 373 2.12 14.93 16.04
CA VAL A 373 1.57 15.56 14.83
C VAL A 373 0.70 14.53 14.13
N TYR A 374 -0.53 14.89 13.79
CA TYR A 374 -1.47 13.96 13.17
C TYR A 374 -2.17 14.56 11.96
N ILE A 375 -2.73 13.71 11.11
CA ILE A 375 -3.48 14.09 9.92
C ILE A 375 -4.90 14.42 10.34
N ASP A 376 -5.30 15.68 10.19
CA ASP A 376 -6.60 16.19 10.65
C ASP A 376 -7.65 16.18 9.55
N GLU A 377 -7.24 16.47 8.32
CA GLU A 377 -8.15 16.55 7.18
C GLU A 377 -7.48 16.07 5.89
N ILE A 378 -8.24 15.34 5.07
CA ILE A 378 -7.83 14.87 3.75
C ILE A 378 -8.93 15.21 2.75
N HIS A 379 -8.67 16.14 1.85
CA HIS A 379 -9.55 16.48 0.73
C HIS A 379 -8.92 15.92 -0.55
N TYR A 380 -9.15 14.63 -0.80
CA TYR A 380 -8.45 13.88 -1.84
C TYR A 380 -9.15 13.94 -3.21
N HIS A 381 -10.46 14.20 -3.27
CA HIS A 381 -11.19 14.31 -4.53
C HIS A 381 -12.18 15.49 -4.48
N PRO A 382 -11.73 16.71 -4.86
CA PRO A 382 -12.57 17.90 -4.81
C PRO A 382 -13.68 17.85 -5.85
N ASN A 383 -14.77 18.59 -5.59
CA ASN A 383 -15.81 18.78 -6.59
C ASN A 383 -15.27 19.62 -7.75
N GLU A 384 -15.15 19.03 -8.93
CA GLU A 384 -14.61 19.68 -10.14
C GLU A 384 -15.36 20.95 -10.54
N LYS A 385 -16.64 21.09 -10.15
CA LYS A 385 -17.49 22.26 -10.41
C LYS A 385 -17.41 23.32 -9.31
N GLY A 386 -16.58 23.09 -8.28
CA GLY A 386 -16.34 24.00 -7.17
C GLY A 386 -15.59 25.27 -7.56
N LEU A 387 -15.52 26.23 -6.62
CA LEU A 387 -14.86 27.53 -6.82
C LEU A 387 -13.36 27.36 -7.17
N LEU A 388 -12.68 26.47 -6.45
CA LEU A 388 -11.33 26.00 -6.73
C LEU A 388 -11.30 24.49 -6.44
N PRO A 389 -11.18 23.63 -7.46
CA PRO A 389 -11.11 22.18 -7.27
C PRO A 389 -9.66 21.76 -7.01
N PHE A 390 -9.18 21.98 -5.79
CA PHE A 390 -7.83 21.59 -5.36
C PHE A 390 -7.91 20.63 -4.19
N GLU A 391 -6.97 19.70 -4.16
CA GLU A 391 -6.78 18.76 -3.06
C GLU A 391 -6.00 19.42 -1.91
N PHE A 392 -6.12 18.89 -0.71
CA PHE A 392 -5.24 19.28 0.39
C PHE A 392 -5.16 18.24 1.52
N LEU A 393 -4.11 18.39 2.33
CA LEU A 393 -3.97 17.73 3.62
C LEU A 393 -3.79 18.77 4.72
N GLU A 394 -4.34 18.48 5.90
CA GLU A 394 -4.06 19.26 7.11
C GLU A 394 -3.35 18.43 8.16
N LEU A 395 -2.29 19.00 8.73
CA LEU A 395 -1.57 18.43 9.87
C LEU A 395 -1.75 19.31 11.09
N VAL A 396 -2.05 18.70 12.23
CA VAL A 396 -2.21 19.38 13.53
C VAL A 396 -1.11 18.96 14.49
N ASN A 397 -0.53 19.93 15.19
CA ASN A 397 0.33 19.69 16.35
C ASN A 397 -0.53 19.53 17.60
N ALA A 398 -0.56 18.34 18.18
CA ALA A 398 -1.34 18.02 19.37
C ALA A 398 -0.74 18.53 20.69
N THR A 399 0.42 19.20 20.64
CA THR A 399 1.16 19.60 21.84
C THR A 399 0.99 21.08 22.17
N ALA A 400 1.12 21.42 23.45
CA ALA A 400 1.09 22.79 23.94
C ALA A 400 2.38 23.60 23.63
N ALA A 401 3.32 23.04 22.87
CA ALA A 401 4.55 23.71 22.45
C ALA A 401 4.64 23.69 20.91
N PRO A 402 5.28 24.69 20.28
CA PRO A 402 5.53 24.64 18.85
C PRO A 402 6.46 23.46 18.51
N ILE A 403 6.20 22.79 17.38
CA ILE A 403 7.03 21.71 16.86
C ILE A 403 7.77 22.22 15.62
N THR A 404 9.10 22.21 15.68
CA THR A 404 9.93 22.38 14.49
C THR A 404 9.99 21.06 13.74
N LEU A 405 9.62 21.06 12.47
CA LEU A 405 9.55 19.87 11.61
C LEU A 405 10.93 19.47 11.06
N TYR A 406 11.95 19.50 11.92
CA TYR A 406 13.33 19.19 11.56
C TYR A 406 14.09 18.58 12.74
N SER A 407 14.72 17.42 12.50
CA SER A 407 15.58 16.75 13.48
C SER A 407 16.99 17.30 13.37
N THR A 408 17.48 17.95 14.42
CA THR A 408 18.87 18.45 14.48
C THR A 408 19.88 17.31 14.68
N THR A 409 19.45 16.21 15.30
CA THR A 409 20.25 14.99 15.49
C THR A 409 20.48 14.28 14.16
N ALA A 410 19.41 13.98 13.42
CA ALA A 410 19.51 13.32 12.11
C ALA A 410 19.90 14.29 10.98
N LYS A 411 19.81 15.62 11.22
CA LYS A 411 20.01 16.69 10.23
C LYS A 411 19.12 16.51 9.00
N LYS A 412 17.82 16.30 9.26
CA LYS A 412 16.83 15.97 8.24
C LYS A 412 15.47 16.55 8.61
N GLY A 413 14.70 16.96 7.60
CA GLY A 413 13.31 17.37 7.74
C GLY A 413 12.39 16.21 8.09
N TRP A 414 11.29 16.51 8.77
CA TRP A 414 10.15 15.59 8.81
C TRP A 414 9.64 15.34 7.39
N LYS A 415 9.01 14.19 7.18
CA LYS A 415 8.43 13.81 5.90
C LYS A 415 6.93 13.60 6.01
N VAL A 416 6.22 13.95 4.95
CA VAL A 416 4.87 13.44 4.70
C VAL A 416 4.95 12.54 3.48
N GLU A 417 4.90 11.24 3.76
CA GLU A 417 4.86 10.20 2.75
C GLU A 417 3.50 10.17 2.05
N GLY A 418 3.46 9.69 0.80
CA GLY A 418 2.33 9.83 -0.13
C GLY A 418 2.43 11.11 -0.97
N VAL A 419 2.51 12.28 -0.34
CA VAL A 419 2.68 13.58 -1.04
C VAL A 419 4.13 14.05 -1.18
N ASN A 420 5.10 13.24 -0.77
CA ASN A 420 6.54 13.49 -0.94
C ASN A 420 7.04 14.85 -0.44
N ILE A 421 6.52 15.32 0.71
CA ILE A 421 7.04 16.53 1.37
C ILE A 421 8.22 16.17 2.26
N GLU A 422 9.25 17.03 2.23
CA GLU A 422 10.30 17.10 3.25
C GLU A 422 10.39 18.54 3.77
N PHE A 423 10.27 18.72 5.09
CA PHE A 423 10.26 20.03 5.72
C PHE A 423 11.68 20.58 5.96
N GLY A 424 11.79 21.90 6.05
CA GLY A 424 13.01 22.63 6.34
C GLY A 424 13.23 22.93 7.83
N PRO A 425 14.44 23.39 8.21
CA PRO A 425 14.80 23.69 9.59
C PRO A 425 14.03 24.87 10.22
N ASN A 426 13.30 25.65 9.40
CA ASN A 426 12.51 26.79 9.86
C ASN A 426 10.99 26.51 9.85
N ASP A 427 10.58 25.32 9.39
CA ASP A 427 9.17 24.97 9.29
C ASP A 427 8.68 24.56 10.67
N VAL A 428 7.65 25.25 11.16
CA VAL A 428 7.16 25.11 12.53
C VAL A 428 5.66 25.01 12.52
N ILE A 429 5.10 24.00 13.18
CA ILE A 429 3.67 23.99 13.53
C ILE A 429 3.53 24.66 14.90
N PRO A 430 2.76 25.77 15.04
CA PRO A 430 2.52 26.39 16.34
C PRO A 430 1.94 25.42 17.37
N ALA A 431 2.04 25.75 18.66
CA ALA A 431 1.39 24.99 19.73
C ALA A 431 -0.12 24.88 19.49
N ASN A 432 -0.67 23.66 19.49
CA ASN A 432 -2.06 23.38 19.10
C ASN A 432 -2.45 23.97 17.72
N GLY A 433 -1.46 24.27 16.88
CA GLY A 433 -1.64 24.87 15.57
C GLY A 433 -1.73 23.83 14.47
N ARG A 434 -1.95 24.32 13.25
CA ARG A 434 -2.05 23.50 12.05
C ARG A 434 -1.24 24.07 10.90
N ILE A 435 -0.95 23.21 9.92
CA ILE A 435 -0.42 23.59 8.62
C ILE A 435 -1.28 22.99 7.51
N LEU A 436 -1.31 23.66 6.37
CA LEU A 436 -2.03 23.24 5.18
C LEU A 436 -1.03 22.81 4.11
N LEU A 437 -1.25 21.65 3.50
CA LEU A 437 -0.45 21.13 2.40
C LEU A 437 -1.33 21.11 1.15
N ILE A 438 -0.91 21.76 0.06
CA ILE A 438 -1.66 21.83 -1.20
C ILE A 438 -0.79 21.39 -2.39
N PRO A 439 -1.36 20.97 -3.53
CA PRO A 439 -0.58 20.75 -4.74
C PRO A 439 0.15 22.04 -5.16
N ALA A 440 1.35 21.91 -5.72
CA ALA A 440 2.11 23.00 -6.31
C ALA A 440 1.48 23.44 -7.66
N THR A 441 0.83 22.51 -8.35
CA THR A 441 0.13 22.71 -9.61
C THR A 441 -1.15 21.88 -9.64
N LEU A 442 -2.19 22.38 -10.30
CA LEU A 442 -3.41 21.63 -10.58
C LEU A 442 -3.29 20.96 -11.95
N GLU A 443 -3.27 19.63 -12.00
CA GLU A 443 -2.98 18.92 -13.26
C GLU A 443 -4.20 18.81 -14.19
N ASP A 444 -5.43 18.80 -13.63
CA ASP A 444 -6.65 18.66 -14.45
C ASP A 444 -7.23 19.99 -14.90
N VAL A 445 -6.94 21.06 -14.16
CA VAL A 445 -7.55 22.37 -14.37
C VAL A 445 -6.48 23.44 -14.35
N ASN A 446 -6.41 24.22 -15.43
CA ASN A 446 -5.52 25.38 -15.47
C ASN A 446 -6.17 26.58 -14.78
N VAL A 447 -5.74 26.88 -13.55
CA VAL A 447 -6.17 28.07 -12.79
C VAL A 447 -5.04 29.10 -12.76
N PRO A 448 -5.16 30.24 -13.48
CA PRO A 448 -4.14 31.28 -13.49
C PRO A 448 -3.85 31.84 -12.08
N GLY A 449 -2.57 31.85 -11.70
CA GLY A 449 -2.15 32.38 -10.40
C GLY A 449 -2.44 31.46 -9.21
N TYR A 450 -2.74 30.19 -9.46
CA TYR A 450 -2.88 29.18 -8.40
C TYR A 450 -1.62 29.10 -7.53
N GLY A 451 -1.84 28.98 -6.23
CA GLY A 451 -0.80 28.91 -5.20
C GLY A 451 -1.30 29.36 -3.82
N PRO A 452 -0.40 29.40 -2.82
CA PRO A 452 -0.75 29.70 -1.43
C PRO A 452 -1.57 30.98 -1.22
N ASP A 453 -1.22 32.07 -1.92
CA ASP A 453 -1.92 33.35 -1.77
C ASP A 453 -3.35 33.31 -2.31
N LEU A 454 -3.57 32.59 -3.43
CA LEU A 454 -4.91 32.41 -4.00
C LEU A 454 -5.77 31.54 -3.07
N VAL A 455 -5.23 30.43 -2.57
CA VAL A 455 -5.93 29.57 -1.61
C VAL A 455 -6.28 30.35 -0.35
N ARG A 456 -5.31 31.07 0.21
CA ARG A 456 -5.49 31.89 1.42
C ARG A 456 -6.60 32.92 1.26
N SER A 457 -6.58 33.68 0.17
CA SER A 457 -7.59 34.72 -0.09
C SER A 457 -8.97 34.15 -0.41
N SER A 458 -9.03 33.01 -1.11
CA SER A 458 -10.30 32.38 -1.50
C SER A 458 -11.03 31.72 -0.32
N TYR A 459 -10.27 31.10 0.58
CA TYR A 459 -10.84 30.34 1.71
C TYR A 459 -10.72 31.05 3.07
N GLY A 460 -10.05 32.20 3.12
CA GLY A 460 -9.84 32.95 4.36
C GLY A 460 -8.96 32.19 5.35
N VAL A 461 -7.87 31.59 4.86
CA VAL A 461 -6.91 30.85 5.70
C VAL A 461 -6.20 31.81 6.67
N PRO A 462 -6.21 31.56 7.99
CA PRO A 462 -5.57 32.42 8.99
C PRO A 462 -4.09 32.68 8.71
N ALA A 463 -3.63 33.90 8.95
CA ALA A 463 -2.29 34.35 8.55
C ALA A 463 -1.13 33.57 9.21
N ASP A 464 -1.38 32.96 10.36
CA ASP A 464 -0.44 32.11 11.11
C ASP A 464 -0.42 30.65 10.65
N VAL A 465 -1.43 30.19 9.90
CA VAL A 465 -1.42 28.88 9.25
C VAL A 465 -0.49 28.92 8.05
N GLN A 466 0.61 28.17 8.13
CA GLN A 466 1.55 28.02 7.02
C GLN A 466 0.96 27.10 5.95
N ILE A 467 1.19 27.46 4.68
CA ILE A 467 0.76 26.69 3.52
C ILE A 467 2.02 26.20 2.81
N PHE A 468 2.18 24.89 2.73
CA PHE A 468 3.25 24.22 1.99
C PHE A 468 2.70 23.62 0.71
N THR A 469 3.56 23.47 -0.29
CA THR A 469 3.17 22.88 -1.58
C THR A 469 3.85 21.53 -1.80
N TYR A 470 3.11 20.54 -2.30
CA TYR A 470 3.65 19.25 -2.74
C TYR A 470 3.53 19.06 -4.26
N SER A 471 4.32 18.17 -4.83
CA SER A 471 4.23 17.80 -6.24
C SER A 471 3.25 16.65 -6.44
N GLY A 472 2.54 16.62 -7.57
CA GLY A 472 1.55 15.58 -7.87
C GLY A 472 0.22 15.82 -7.18
N LYS A 473 -0.52 14.74 -6.97
CA LYS A 473 -1.89 14.71 -6.42
C LYS A 473 -2.06 13.60 -5.40
N LEU A 474 -3.07 13.77 -4.58
CA LEU A 474 -3.66 12.69 -3.81
C LEU A 474 -4.37 11.71 -4.73
N SER A 475 -4.39 10.44 -4.35
CA SER A 475 -5.16 9.41 -5.04
C SER A 475 -6.66 9.59 -4.78
N ASN A 476 -7.44 9.80 -5.84
CA ASN A 476 -8.92 9.80 -5.75
C ASN A 476 -9.53 8.49 -5.20
N ARG A 477 -8.75 7.41 -5.10
CA ARG A 477 -9.22 6.09 -4.64
C ARG A 477 -8.65 5.66 -3.30
N GLY A 478 -7.64 6.36 -2.82
CA GLY A 478 -6.87 5.94 -1.67
C GLY A 478 -5.40 5.74 -1.96
N GLU A 479 -4.60 6.08 -0.97
CA GLU A 479 -3.18 5.83 -0.89
C GLU A 479 -2.76 5.84 0.59
N THR A 480 -1.51 5.48 0.85
CA THR A 480 -0.94 5.61 2.18
C THR A 480 -0.35 7.01 2.37
N ILE A 481 -0.82 7.73 3.39
CA ILE A 481 -0.20 8.95 3.89
C ILE A 481 0.41 8.66 5.27
N ALA A 482 1.65 9.07 5.48
CA ALA A 482 2.30 8.92 6.79
C ALA A 482 3.13 10.15 7.16
N VAL A 483 2.96 10.63 8.39
CA VAL A 483 3.75 11.70 9.00
C VAL A 483 4.93 11.09 9.74
N LYS A 484 6.15 11.37 9.27
CA LYS A 484 7.38 10.69 9.70
C LYS A 484 8.39 11.67 10.29
N GLU A 485 8.81 11.43 11.53
CA GLU A 485 9.87 12.16 12.22
C GLU A 485 11.22 11.43 12.04
N PRO A 486 12.31 12.10 11.63
CA PRO A 486 13.63 11.48 11.53
C PRO A 486 14.18 11.12 12.91
N TYR A 487 14.42 9.84 13.13
CA TYR A 487 14.92 9.28 14.38
C TYR A 487 16.46 9.19 14.41
N SER A 488 17.03 8.50 13.43
CA SER A 488 18.48 8.25 13.38
C SER A 488 18.97 8.09 11.94
N THR A 489 20.29 7.99 11.79
CA THR A 489 20.94 7.77 10.50
C THR A 489 21.98 6.66 10.58
N SER A 490 22.17 5.93 9.50
CA SER A 490 23.33 5.05 9.31
C SER A 490 23.97 5.27 7.94
N LYS A 491 25.08 4.58 7.69
CA LYS A 491 25.68 4.50 6.36
C LYS A 491 25.37 3.13 5.77
N ASP A 492 24.89 3.11 4.54
CA ASP A 492 24.73 1.87 3.80
C ASP A 492 26.10 1.32 3.35
N LYS A 493 26.09 0.18 2.64
CA LYS A 493 27.32 -0.44 2.11
C LYS A 493 28.04 0.45 1.07
N SER A 494 27.34 1.41 0.45
CA SER A 494 27.90 2.34 -0.55
C SER A 494 28.48 3.62 0.07
N GLY A 495 28.17 3.90 1.34
CA GLY A 495 28.52 5.14 2.05
C GLY A 495 27.43 6.22 1.97
N ALA A 496 26.31 5.95 1.29
CA ALA A 496 25.13 6.80 1.30
C ALA A 496 24.50 6.84 2.71
N THR A 497 23.92 7.99 3.06
CA THR A 497 23.23 8.13 4.34
C THR A 497 21.84 7.51 4.24
N LYS A 498 21.55 6.56 5.12
CA LYS A 498 20.21 6.01 5.33
C LYS A 498 19.56 6.71 6.52
N TYR A 499 18.29 7.07 6.38
CA TYR A 499 17.50 7.75 7.41
C TYR A 499 16.39 6.83 7.90
N PHE A 500 16.21 6.78 9.22
CA PHE A 500 15.19 5.96 9.88
C PHE A 500 14.19 6.88 10.58
N TYR A 501 12.91 6.51 10.54
CA TYR A 501 11.84 7.41 10.96
C TYR A 501 10.90 6.76 11.97
N VAL A 502 10.51 7.54 12.98
CA VAL A 502 9.35 7.23 13.83
C VAL A 502 8.09 7.70 13.09
N TRP A 503 7.00 6.95 13.19
CA TRP A 503 5.72 7.35 12.61
C TRP A 503 4.88 8.05 13.67
N HIS A 504 4.40 9.26 13.36
CA HIS A 504 3.52 10.02 14.23
C HIS A 504 2.05 9.73 13.92
N ASP A 505 1.72 9.66 12.64
CA ASP A 505 0.40 9.26 12.21
C ASP A 505 0.50 8.65 10.82
N ALA A 506 -0.44 7.77 10.50
CA ALA A 506 -0.56 7.23 9.17
C ALA A 506 -1.97 6.73 8.88
N THR A 507 -2.39 6.89 7.64
CA THR A 507 -3.63 6.33 7.12
C THR A 507 -3.38 5.70 5.77
N LEU A 508 -4.11 4.64 5.47
CA LEU A 508 -4.37 4.21 4.11
C LEU A 508 -5.84 4.55 3.85
N TYR A 509 -6.09 5.76 3.36
CA TYR A 509 -7.46 6.20 3.13
C TYR A 509 -8.01 5.50 1.89
N SER A 510 -9.34 5.46 1.77
CA SER A 510 -10.00 4.93 0.59
C SER A 510 -11.36 5.58 0.39
N ASP A 511 -11.73 5.75 -0.86
CA ASP A 511 -13.06 6.13 -1.33
C ASP A 511 -14.09 4.99 -1.18
N ALA A 512 -13.62 3.75 -1.09
CA ALA A 512 -14.43 2.56 -0.86
C ALA A 512 -14.93 2.41 0.59
N TRP A 513 -14.66 3.39 1.45
CA TRP A 513 -15.11 3.40 2.83
C TRP A 513 -16.61 3.70 2.94
N ALA A 514 -17.36 2.75 3.50
CA ALA A 514 -18.79 2.90 3.67
C ALA A 514 -19.13 4.10 4.57
N GLY A 515 -20.07 4.94 4.10
CA GLY A 515 -20.49 6.15 4.81
C GLY A 515 -19.53 7.34 4.67
N LEU A 516 -18.46 7.22 3.88
CA LEU A 516 -17.51 8.30 3.61
C LEU A 516 -17.45 8.69 2.12
N THR A 517 -18.34 8.13 1.29
CA THR A 517 -18.38 8.35 -0.17
C THR A 517 -18.61 9.81 -0.57
N ASP A 518 -19.19 10.65 0.30
CA ASP A 518 -19.35 12.08 0.01
C ASP A 518 -17.99 12.81 -0.11
N ALA A 519 -16.92 12.24 0.47
CA ALA A 519 -15.56 12.77 0.33
C ALA A 519 -14.92 12.44 -1.04
N ASP A 520 -15.59 11.62 -1.85
CA ASP A 520 -15.18 11.25 -3.20
C ASP A 520 -15.95 12.10 -4.23
N GLY A 521 -15.36 13.19 -4.72
CA GLY A 521 -15.91 13.98 -5.84
C GLY A 521 -17.11 14.88 -5.52
N ALA A 522 -17.85 14.61 -4.44
CA ALA A 522 -19.01 15.43 -4.03
C ALA A 522 -18.62 16.73 -3.29
N GLY A 523 -17.33 16.94 -3.03
CA GLY A 523 -16.77 18.17 -2.47
C GLY A 523 -16.62 18.18 -0.95
N PHE A 524 -16.88 17.07 -0.27
CA PHE A 524 -16.56 16.91 1.15
C PHE A 524 -15.09 16.47 1.29
N SER A 525 -14.56 16.53 2.51
CA SER A 525 -13.27 15.98 2.87
C SER A 525 -13.44 14.94 3.99
N LEU A 526 -12.41 14.11 4.19
CA LEU A 526 -12.30 13.25 5.35
C LEU A 526 -11.79 14.09 6.53
N HIS A 527 -12.60 14.23 7.58
CA HIS A 527 -12.19 14.88 8.83
C HIS A 527 -11.90 13.85 9.91
N ARG A 528 -10.79 14.04 10.61
CA ARG A 528 -10.40 13.21 11.74
C ARG A 528 -11.43 13.30 12.86
N THR A 529 -11.88 12.16 13.36
CA THR A 529 -12.80 12.08 14.51
C THR A 529 -12.22 11.35 15.71
N ASN A 530 -11.26 10.45 15.47
CA ASN A 530 -10.62 9.68 16.52
C ASN A 530 -9.13 10.03 16.61
N VAL A 531 -8.72 10.68 17.69
CA VAL A 531 -7.32 11.03 17.97
C VAL A 531 -6.72 10.18 19.09
N THR A 532 -7.30 9.02 19.41
CA THR A 532 -6.72 8.06 20.36
C THR A 532 -5.86 7.00 19.68
N THR A 533 -5.84 6.97 18.35
CA THR A 533 -5.03 6.04 17.54
C THR A 533 -4.70 6.67 16.19
N MET A 534 -3.91 5.97 15.36
CA MET A 534 -3.50 6.41 14.02
C MET A 534 -4.65 6.42 13.01
N GLY A 535 -4.40 7.12 11.91
CA GLY A 535 -5.17 7.36 10.69
C GLY A 535 -6.01 6.22 10.09
N TYR A 536 -5.77 4.96 10.45
CA TYR A 536 -6.27 3.83 9.68
C TYR A 536 -7.78 3.56 9.81
N GLY A 537 -8.38 3.24 8.66
CA GLY A 537 -9.76 2.77 8.56
C GLY A 537 -10.82 3.86 8.70
N PRO A 538 -12.05 3.56 8.25
CA PRO A 538 -13.13 4.53 8.20
C PRO A 538 -13.62 4.98 9.57
N SER A 539 -13.44 4.15 10.61
CA SER A 539 -13.86 4.46 11.98
C SER A 539 -13.16 5.66 12.59
N ALA A 540 -12.08 6.13 11.98
CA ALA A 540 -11.31 7.25 12.47
C ALA A 540 -11.65 8.58 11.77
N TRP A 541 -12.58 8.56 10.82
CA TRP A 541 -12.94 9.68 9.94
C TRP A 541 -14.45 9.92 9.88
N LYS A 542 -14.83 11.07 9.33
CA LYS A 542 -16.18 11.38 8.84
C LYS A 542 -16.05 12.19 7.55
N ALA A 543 -17.01 12.09 6.64
CA ALA A 543 -17.13 13.05 5.55
C ALA A 543 -17.80 14.34 6.08
N ALA A 544 -17.21 15.51 5.83
CA ALA A 544 -17.81 16.81 6.13
C ALA A 544 -17.35 17.90 5.14
N GLU A 545 -17.99 19.09 5.19
CA GLU A 545 -17.58 20.22 4.36
C GLU A 545 -16.14 20.66 4.69
N PRO A 546 -15.28 20.92 3.68
CA PRO A 546 -13.86 21.17 3.93
C PRO A 546 -13.59 22.38 4.81
N THR A 547 -12.66 22.25 5.77
CA THR A 547 -12.30 23.32 6.72
C THR A 547 -10.95 23.96 6.44
N VAL A 548 -10.64 24.22 5.17
CA VAL A 548 -9.34 24.74 4.67
C VAL A 548 -8.67 25.75 5.63
N GLY A 549 -7.69 25.25 6.37
CA GLY A 549 -6.83 25.94 7.32
C GLY A 549 -7.52 26.44 8.60
N LYS A 550 -8.62 25.85 9.07
CA LYS A 550 -9.43 26.37 10.20
C LYS A 550 -9.62 25.40 11.34
#